data_AF-A0A7X2IU87-F1
#
_entry.id   AF-A0A7X2IU87-F1
#
_cell.length_a   1.000
_cell.length_b   1.000
_cell.length_c   1.000
_cell.angle_alpha   90.00
_cell.angle_beta   90.00
_cell.angle_gamma   90.00
#
_symmetry.space_group_name_H-M   'P 1'
#
loop_
_entity.id
_entity.type
_entity.pdbx_description
1 polymer ?
#
loop_
_entity_poly.entity_id
_entity_poly.type
_entity_poly.pdbx_seq_one_letter_code
_entity_poly.pdbx_strand_id
1 'polypeptide(L)'
;MLINFELTPLQNVAPWGEPDNLGLSWFGLTDGQYWISAGEASLFEYSEHARSAGARRYCDYQIARLLEDILDMLPSVMEPVPPALVQYLSGDSGKKWRNKLSSWSIEQFDVIDEDEYWRLTGYADALSFNRFLDSAFKRASGNAVTTSWDEVQRAIMTISGDTTA
;
A
#
# COMPACT_ATOMS: atom_id res chain seq x y z
N MET A 1 4.30 14.76 -12.32
CA MET A 1 4.94 13.66 -11.56
C MET A 1 3.82 12.86 -10.94
N LEU A 2 3.88 11.52 -10.97
CA LEU A 2 2.76 10.68 -10.52
C LEU A 2 2.65 10.68 -8.99
N ILE A 3 3.77 10.54 -8.28
CA ILE A 3 3.85 10.57 -6.83
C ILE A 3 4.39 11.94 -6.41
N ASN A 4 3.68 12.63 -5.53
CA ASN A 4 4.07 13.93 -4.98
C ASN A 4 4.30 13.79 -3.47
N PHE A 5 5.15 14.64 -2.91
CA PHE A 5 5.46 14.61 -1.49
C PHE A 5 5.83 15.98 -0.93
N GLU A 6 5.72 16.11 0.39
CA GLU A 6 6.19 17.26 1.17
C GLU A 6 6.88 16.74 2.44
N LEU A 7 8.11 17.18 2.69
CA LEU A 7 8.85 16.76 3.87
C LEU A 7 8.43 17.56 5.11
N THR A 8 8.34 16.89 6.25
CA THR A 8 8.21 17.53 7.55
C THR A 8 9.42 18.46 7.76
N PRO A 9 9.23 19.74 8.13
CA PRO A 9 10.34 20.63 8.42
C PRO A 9 11.27 20.03 9.49
N LEU A 10 12.59 20.14 9.29
CA LEU A 10 13.57 19.43 10.11
C LEU A 10 13.39 19.65 11.63
N GLN A 11 13.03 20.87 12.04
CA GLN A 11 12.77 21.22 13.45
C GLN A 11 11.55 20.51 14.06
N ASN A 12 10.68 19.95 13.23
CA ASN A 12 9.48 19.22 13.63
C ASN A 12 9.65 17.70 13.49
N VAL A 13 10.79 17.22 12.97
CA VAL A 13 11.09 15.80 12.88
C VAL A 13 11.36 15.27 14.30
N ALA A 14 10.58 14.28 14.73
CA ALA A 14 10.78 13.66 16.03
C ALA A 14 12.10 12.85 16.04
N PRO A 15 12.92 12.97 17.10
CA PRO A 15 14.08 12.11 17.27
C PRO A 15 13.63 10.66 17.54
N TRP A 16 14.48 9.71 17.17
CA TRP A 16 14.20 8.27 17.23
C TRP A 16 14.99 7.61 18.35
N GLY A 17 14.45 6.52 18.91
CA GLY A 17 15.08 5.75 19.99
C GLY A 17 14.46 6.00 21.35
N GLU A 18 15.12 5.48 22.39
CA GLU A 18 14.71 5.66 23.78
C GLU A 18 15.09 7.07 24.29
N PRO A 19 14.41 7.60 25.32
CA PRO A 19 14.62 8.97 25.81
C PRO A 19 16.09 9.31 26.15
N ASP A 20 16.85 8.34 26.62
CA ASP A 20 18.25 8.40 27.03
C ASP A 20 19.25 8.07 25.89
N ASN A 21 18.75 7.71 24.70
CA ASN A 21 19.56 7.44 23.51
C ASN A 21 18.84 7.88 22.22
N LEU A 22 18.45 9.16 22.19
CA LEU A 22 17.80 9.75 21.03
C LEU A 22 18.82 10.00 19.90
N GLY A 23 18.45 9.61 18.68
CA GLY A 23 19.25 9.80 17.47
C GLY A 23 18.42 10.21 16.27
N LEU A 24 19.10 10.69 15.24
CA LEU A 24 18.49 10.92 13.93
C LEU A 24 18.65 9.66 13.08
N SER A 25 17.53 9.06 12.71
CA SER A 25 17.47 8.00 11.71
C SER A 25 17.41 8.61 10.30
N TRP A 26 18.07 7.99 9.33
CA TRP A 26 17.93 8.35 7.91
C TRP A 26 16.44 8.38 7.50
N PHE A 27 15.65 7.39 7.93
CA PHE A 27 14.23 7.36 7.67
C PHE A 27 13.50 8.55 8.31
N GLY A 28 13.86 8.91 9.55
CA GLY A 28 13.31 10.07 10.24
C GLY A 28 13.52 11.38 9.49
N LEU A 29 14.68 11.56 8.84
CA LEU A 29 14.96 12.75 8.03
C LEU A 29 14.10 12.85 6.76
N THR A 30 13.43 11.76 6.39
CA THR A 30 12.50 11.72 5.26
C THR A 30 11.04 11.66 5.70
N ASP A 31 10.75 11.92 6.97
CA ASP A 31 9.38 12.05 7.46
C ASP A 31 8.63 13.13 6.68
N GLY A 32 7.41 12.83 6.26
CA GLY A 32 6.65 13.73 5.42
C GLY A 32 5.30 13.17 5.02
N GLN A 33 4.71 13.81 4.02
CA GLN A 33 3.42 13.48 3.45
C GLN A 33 3.59 13.09 1.98
N TYR A 34 2.77 12.18 1.47
CA TYR A 34 2.73 11.88 0.03
C TYR A 34 1.31 11.66 -0.50
N TRP A 35 1.14 11.92 -1.80
CA TRP A 35 -0.10 11.65 -2.54
C TRP A 35 0.20 11.29 -3.99
N ILE A 36 -0.77 10.70 -4.69
CA ILE A 36 -0.62 10.33 -6.09
C ILE A 36 -1.63 11.10 -6.94
N SER A 37 -1.14 11.76 -7.99
CA SER A 37 -1.98 12.43 -8.99
C SER A 37 -2.41 11.44 -10.06
N ALA A 38 -3.69 11.06 -10.08
CA ALA A 38 -4.29 10.24 -11.12
C ALA A 38 -5.22 11.13 -11.98
N GLY A 39 -4.65 11.78 -13.00
CA GLY A 39 -5.34 12.80 -13.79
C GLY A 39 -5.86 13.95 -12.92
N GLU A 40 -7.18 14.19 -12.90
CA GLU A 40 -7.80 15.21 -12.03
C GLU A 40 -7.99 14.74 -10.58
N ALA A 41 -7.85 13.45 -10.30
CA ALA A 41 -8.03 12.89 -8.96
C ALA A 41 -6.71 12.84 -8.17
N SER A 42 -6.82 13.01 -6.85
CA SER A 42 -5.73 12.78 -5.90
C SER A 42 -6.02 11.51 -5.11
N LEU A 43 -5.15 10.51 -5.22
CA LEU A 43 -5.17 9.31 -4.39
C LEU A 43 -4.33 9.55 -3.13
N PHE A 44 -4.67 8.85 -2.06
CA PHE A 44 -4.05 9.01 -0.73
C PHE A 44 -4.26 10.40 -0.10
N GLU A 45 -5.34 11.08 -0.50
CA GLU A 45 -5.88 12.24 0.21
C GLU A 45 -6.98 11.80 1.19
N TYR A 46 -6.86 12.24 2.45
CA TYR A 46 -7.85 11.95 3.47
C TYR A 46 -9.11 12.79 3.28
N SER A 47 -10.27 12.18 3.55
CA SER A 47 -11.57 12.84 3.47
C SER A 47 -11.65 14.05 4.41
N GLU A 48 -12.50 15.01 4.07
CA GLU A 48 -12.76 16.17 4.92
C GLU A 48 -13.14 15.76 6.35
N HIS A 49 -13.96 14.72 6.50
CA HIS A 49 -14.32 14.17 7.80
C HIS A 49 -13.09 13.75 8.64
N ALA A 50 -12.12 13.05 8.05
CA ALA A 50 -10.90 12.64 8.75
C ALA A 50 -10.03 13.86 9.12
N ARG A 51 -9.96 14.86 8.24
CA ARG A 51 -9.21 16.10 8.48
C ARG A 51 -9.83 16.95 9.58
N SER A 52 -11.16 17.03 9.65
CA SER A 52 -11.87 17.67 10.76
C SER A 52 -11.60 16.99 12.11
N ALA A 53 -11.23 15.70 12.10
CA ALA A 53 -10.81 14.95 13.28
C ALA A 53 -9.29 15.05 13.58
N GLY A 54 -8.55 15.91 12.87
CA GLY A 54 -7.13 16.18 13.10
C GLY A 54 -6.16 15.33 12.28
N ALA A 55 -6.65 14.53 11.32
CA ALA A 55 -5.76 13.90 10.35
C ALA A 55 -5.12 14.97 9.44
N ARG A 56 -3.88 14.73 9.02
CA ARG A 56 -3.28 15.56 7.98
C ARG A 56 -3.98 15.36 6.63
N ARG A 57 -3.62 16.14 5.61
CA ARG A 57 -4.30 16.09 4.32
C ARG A 57 -3.97 14.82 3.53
N TYR A 58 -2.70 14.43 3.54
CA TYR A 58 -2.22 13.25 2.82
C TYR A 58 -1.65 12.20 3.77
N CYS A 59 -1.27 11.03 3.24
CA CYS A 59 -0.65 9.96 4.01
C CYS A 59 0.70 10.40 4.59
N ASP A 60 0.86 10.23 5.91
CA ASP A 60 2.11 10.49 6.62
C ASP A 60 3.01 9.25 6.59
N TYR A 61 4.19 9.38 6.00
CA TYR A 61 5.14 8.28 5.90
C TYR A 61 6.56 8.78 5.60
N GLN A 62 7.57 7.96 5.92
CA GLN A 62 8.94 8.28 5.54
C GLN A 62 9.09 8.09 4.02
N ILE A 63 9.46 9.14 3.29
CA ILE A 63 9.54 9.12 1.82
C ILE A 63 10.59 8.12 1.32
N ALA A 64 11.70 7.94 2.05
CA ALA A 64 12.66 6.88 1.72
C ALA A 64 12.04 5.49 1.84
N ARG A 65 11.18 5.27 2.86
CA ARG A 65 10.50 4.00 3.06
C ARG A 65 9.43 3.76 1.99
N LEU A 66 8.69 4.79 1.60
CA LEU A 66 7.78 4.72 0.44
C LEU A 66 8.52 4.26 -0.83
N LEU A 67 9.69 4.84 -1.09
CA LEU A 67 10.50 4.46 -2.25
C LEU A 67 10.95 2.99 -2.17
N GLU A 68 11.43 2.55 -1.02
CA GLU A 68 11.79 1.14 -0.79
C GLU A 68 10.60 0.21 -1.02
N ASP A 69 9.44 0.50 -0.41
CA ASP A 69 8.24 -0.31 -0.56
C ASP A 69 7.78 -0.39 -2.03
N ILE A 70 7.91 0.71 -2.79
CA ILE A 70 7.61 0.73 -4.24
C ILE A 70 8.63 -0.10 -5.04
N LEU A 71 9.92 -0.02 -4.71
CA LEU A 71 10.96 -0.79 -5.39
C LEU A 71 10.82 -2.29 -5.09
N ASP A 72 10.45 -2.64 -3.86
CA ASP A 72 10.22 -4.02 -3.43
C ASP A 72 9.00 -4.63 -4.14
N MET A 73 7.93 -3.86 -4.35
CA MET A 73 6.74 -4.33 -5.08
C MET A 73 6.92 -4.36 -6.60
N LEU A 74 7.88 -3.59 -7.15
CA LEU A 74 8.03 -3.37 -8.58
C LEU A 74 8.11 -4.67 -9.42
N PRO A 75 8.87 -5.72 -9.04
CA PRO A 75 8.92 -6.96 -9.80
C PRO A 75 7.55 -7.63 -9.93
N SER A 76 6.79 -7.64 -8.83
CA SER A 76 5.44 -8.22 -8.83
C SER A 76 4.50 -7.37 -9.66
N VAL A 77 4.50 -6.05 -9.47
CA VAL A 77 3.67 -5.10 -10.23
C VAL A 77 3.88 -5.21 -11.75
N MET A 78 5.13 -5.40 -12.18
CA MET A 78 5.46 -5.49 -13.61
C MET A 78 5.05 -6.80 -14.27
N GLU A 79 4.80 -7.86 -13.51
CA GLU A 79 4.29 -9.11 -14.05
C GLU A 79 2.79 -8.98 -14.35
N PRO A 80 2.31 -9.32 -15.56
CA PRO A 80 0.90 -9.19 -15.90
C PRO A 80 0.04 -10.14 -15.07
N VAL A 81 -1.08 -9.63 -14.54
CA VAL A 81 -2.08 -10.47 -13.88
C VAL A 81 -2.84 -11.26 -14.94
N PRO A 82 -2.95 -12.61 -14.82
CA PRO A 82 -3.78 -13.40 -15.73
C PRO A 82 -5.21 -12.85 -15.79
N PRO A 83 -5.82 -12.63 -16.97
CA PRO A 83 -7.12 -11.98 -17.09
C PRO A 83 -8.24 -12.60 -16.25
N ALA A 84 -8.23 -13.93 -16.09
CA ALA A 84 -9.19 -14.66 -15.27
C ALA A 84 -9.13 -14.29 -13.77
N LEU A 85 -8.00 -13.77 -13.30
CA LEU A 85 -7.73 -13.46 -11.90
C LEU A 85 -7.97 -11.99 -11.54
N VAL A 86 -8.05 -11.08 -12.52
CA VAL A 86 -8.20 -9.63 -12.30
C VAL A 86 -9.41 -9.28 -11.42
N GLN A 87 -10.52 -10.02 -11.56
CA GLN A 87 -11.73 -9.84 -10.76
C GLN A 87 -11.53 -10.07 -9.25
N TYR A 88 -10.48 -10.81 -8.86
CA TYR A 88 -10.19 -11.16 -7.47
C TYR A 88 -9.17 -10.22 -6.83
N LEU A 89 -8.66 -9.21 -7.55
CA LEU A 89 -7.65 -8.29 -7.02
C LEU A 89 -8.23 -6.93 -6.61
N SER A 90 -9.45 -6.59 -7.05
CA SER A 90 -10.05 -5.26 -6.84
C SER A 90 -11.45 -5.32 -6.23
N GLY A 91 -11.83 -4.26 -5.51
CA GLY A 91 -13.18 -4.07 -4.99
C GLY A 91 -13.65 -5.15 -3.99
N ASP A 92 -14.96 -5.35 -3.90
CA ASP A 92 -15.54 -6.29 -2.92
C ASP A 92 -15.22 -7.76 -3.22
N SER A 93 -15.06 -8.11 -4.50
CA SER A 93 -14.58 -9.44 -4.90
C SER A 93 -13.17 -9.71 -4.38
N GLY A 94 -12.28 -8.72 -4.44
CA GLY A 94 -10.93 -8.86 -3.88
C GLY A 94 -10.89 -8.94 -2.35
N LYS A 95 -11.77 -8.21 -1.64
CA LYS A 95 -11.93 -8.38 -0.19
C LYS A 95 -12.40 -9.79 0.17
N LYS A 96 -13.41 -10.31 -0.54
CA LYS A 96 -13.91 -11.68 -0.34
C LYS A 96 -12.85 -12.73 -0.63
N TRP A 97 -12.06 -12.53 -1.69
CA TRP A 97 -10.95 -13.40 -2.03
C TRP A 97 -9.90 -13.44 -0.91
N ARG A 98 -9.42 -12.28 -0.44
CA ARG A 98 -8.44 -12.22 0.66
C ARG A 98 -8.93 -12.89 1.93
N ASN A 99 -10.19 -12.69 2.31
CA ASN A 99 -10.78 -13.37 3.46
C ASN A 99 -10.79 -14.88 3.26
N LYS A 100 -11.19 -15.36 2.07
CA LYS A 100 -11.20 -16.79 1.75
C LYS A 100 -9.78 -17.39 1.75
N LEU A 101 -8.80 -16.67 1.20
CA LEU A 101 -7.40 -17.09 1.18
C LEU A 101 -6.84 -17.18 2.61
N SER A 102 -7.14 -16.20 3.46
CA SER A 102 -6.75 -16.20 4.87
C SER A 102 -7.33 -17.40 5.63
N SER A 103 -8.63 -17.70 5.46
CA SER A 103 -9.26 -18.89 6.05
C SER A 103 -8.65 -20.19 5.52
N TRP A 104 -8.48 -20.30 4.19
CA TRP A 104 -7.87 -21.48 3.58
C TRP A 104 -6.44 -21.72 4.09
N SER A 105 -5.65 -20.66 4.21
CA SER A 105 -4.27 -20.72 4.70
C SER A 105 -4.18 -21.30 6.11
N ILE A 106 -5.08 -20.90 7.01
CA ILE A 106 -5.16 -21.44 8.37
C ILE A 106 -5.61 -22.90 8.36
N GLU A 107 -6.62 -23.23 7.56
CA GLU A 107 -7.19 -24.58 7.50
C GLU A 107 -6.24 -25.61 6.90
N GLN A 108 -5.38 -25.20 5.95
CA GLN A 108 -4.52 -26.13 5.21
C GLN A 108 -3.11 -26.25 5.77
N PHE A 109 -2.67 -25.37 6.68
CA PHE A 109 -1.29 -25.32 7.18
C PHE A 109 -0.74 -26.69 7.63
N ASP A 110 -1.55 -27.45 8.37
CA ASP A 110 -1.16 -28.78 8.87
C ASP A 110 -1.71 -29.96 8.03
N VAL A 111 -2.44 -29.66 6.93
CA VAL A 111 -3.15 -30.66 6.12
C VAL A 111 -2.38 -31.02 4.85
N ILE A 112 -1.80 -30.01 4.19
CA ILE A 112 -0.99 -30.21 2.99
C ILE A 112 0.49 -30.29 3.36
N ASP A 113 1.26 -30.90 2.47
CA ASP A 113 2.72 -30.96 2.60
C ASP A 113 3.31 -29.54 2.73
N GLU A 114 4.29 -29.37 3.61
CA GLU A 114 4.85 -28.05 3.96
C GLU A 114 5.43 -27.33 2.73
N ASP A 115 6.18 -28.04 1.88
CA ASP A 115 6.77 -27.46 0.68
C ASP A 115 5.66 -27.01 -0.29
N GLU A 116 4.61 -27.82 -0.44
CA GLU A 116 3.45 -27.48 -1.26
C GLU A 116 2.65 -26.30 -0.67
N TYR A 117 2.53 -26.21 0.65
CA TYR A 117 1.90 -25.08 1.34
C TYR A 117 2.63 -23.79 1.00
N TRP A 118 3.94 -23.73 1.24
CA TRP A 118 4.74 -22.53 1.00
C TRP A 118 4.80 -22.16 -0.48
N ARG A 119 4.77 -23.15 -1.37
CA ARG A 119 4.67 -22.92 -2.80
C ARG A 119 3.35 -22.23 -3.17
N LEU A 120 2.22 -22.75 -2.70
CA LEU A 120 0.89 -22.20 -3.03
C LEU A 120 0.66 -20.82 -2.42
N THR A 121 1.07 -20.61 -1.16
CA THR A 121 0.98 -19.30 -0.50
C THR A 121 1.89 -18.29 -1.18
N GLY A 122 3.11 -18.67 -1.57
CA GLY A 122 4.01 -17.81 -2.34
C GLY A 122 3.41 -17.34 -3.66
N TYR A 123 2.73 -18.21 -4.41
CA TYR A 123 2.00 -17.80 -5.62
C TYR A 123 0.83 -16.85 -5.31
N ALA A 124 0.08 -17.13 -4.26
CA ALA A 124 -1.05 -16.29 -3.86
C ALA A 124 -0.58 -14.90 -3.40
N ASP A 125 0.54 -14.82 -2.68
CA ASP A 125 1.15 -13.58 -2.22
C ASP A 125 1.72 -12.75 -3.38
N ALA A 126 2.41 -13.39 -4.33
CA ALA A 126 2.92 -12.72 -5.53
C ALA A 126 1.79 -12.12 -6.40
N LEU A 127 0.65 -12.82 -6.48
CA LEU A 127 -0.52 -12.35 -7.24
C LEU A 127 -1.34 -11.29 -6.50
N SER A 128 -1.28 -11.27 -5.17
CA SER A 128 -2.06 -10.35 -4.35
C SER A 128 -1.15 -9.45 -3.53
N PHE A 129 -0.70 -9.90 -2.36
CA PHE A 129 -0.01 -9.11 -1.34
C PHE A 129 1.15 -8.26 -1.88
N ASN A 130 2.03 -8.82 -2.70
CA ASN A 130 3.22 -8.13 -3.21
C ASN A 130 2.91 -7.01 -4.22
N ARG A 131 1.63 -6.79 -4.56
CA ARG A 131 1.15 -5.76 -5.48
C ARG A 131 0.32 -4.68 -4.77
N PHE A 132 0.27 -4.70 -3.44
CA PHE A 132 -0.38 -3.67 -2.64
C PHE A 132 0.65 -2.73 -2.04
N LEU A 133 0.38 -1.43 -2.16
CA LEU A 133 1.09 -0.45 -1.34
C LEU A 133 0.41 -0.41 0.03
N ASP A 134 1.08 -0.93 1.04
CA ASP A 134 0.61 -0.79 2.41
C ASP A 134 0.87 0.63 2.91
N SER A 135 -0.18 1.45 2.90
CA SER A 135 -0.15 2.81 3.45
C SER A 135 -0.72 2.88 4.87
N ALA A 136 -0.90 1.74 5.54
CA ALA A 136 -1.56 1.64 6.84
C ALA A 136 -0.68 2.07 8.05
N PHE A 137 0.35 2.88 7.85
CA PHE A 137 1.20 3.30 8.97
C PHE A 137 0.66 4.54 9.68
N LYS A 138 0.28 4.33 10.94
CA LYS A 138 -0.25 5.25 11.97
C LYS A 138 -1.50 6.05 11.58
N ARG A 139 -2.65 5.38 11.62
CA ARG A 139 -3.95 6.03 11.85
C ARG A 139 -4.32 6.03 13.34
N ALA A 140 -4.60 7.21 13.88
CA ALA A 140 -5.43 7.37 15.08
C ALA A 140 -6.94 7.17 14.79
N SER A 141 -7.32 6.73 13.58
CA SER A 141 -8.72 6.55 13.18
C SER A 141 -8.93 5.35 12.24
N GLY A 142 -8.92 4.16 12.84
CA GLY A 142 -9.84 3.04 12.58
C GLY A 142 -9.94 2.35 11.21
N ASN A 143 -9.53 2.94 10.09
CA ASN A 143 -9.65 2.31 8.75
C ASN A 143 -8.32 2.37 8.01
N ALA A 144 -7.57 1.26 7.98
CA ALA A 144 -6.45 1.11 7.05
C ALA A 144 -6.96 1.31 5.62
N VAL A 145 -6.32 2.19 4.85
CA VAL A 145 -6.57 2.31 3.41
C VAL A 145 -5.50 1.50 2.70
N THR A 146 -5.84 0.27 2.34
CA THR A 146 -5.03 -0.55 1.45
C THR A 146 -5.58 -0.35 0.04
N THR A 147 -4.75 0.13 -0.90
CA THR A 147 -5.13 0.28 -2.30
C THR A 147 -4.26 -0.63 -3.14
N SER A 148 -4.86 -1.46 -4.01
CA SER A 148 -4.08 -2.28 -4.95
C SER A 148 -3.41 -1.40 -5.99
N TRP A 149 -2.23 -1.79 -6.47
CA TRP A 149 -1.61 -1.08 -7.60
C TRP A 149 -2.48 -1.12 -8.86
N ASP A 150 -3.23 -2.21 -9.08
CA ASP A 150 -4.17 -2.31 -10.20
C ASP A 150 -5.30 -1.27 -10.13
N GLU A 151 -5.78 -0.94 -8.93
CA GLU A 151 -6.77 0.13 -8.73
C GLU A 151 -6.15 1.52 -8.98
N VAL A 152 -4.90 1.73 -8.57
CA VAL A 152 -4.15 2.95 -8.87
C VAL A 152 -3.95 3.09 -10.39
N GLN A 153 -3.49 2.03 -11.05
CA GLN A 153 -3.25 1.99 -12.49
C GLN A 153 -4.56 2.15 -13.29
N ARG A 154 -5.65 1.47 -12.88
CA ARG A 154 -6.96 1.66 -13.50
C ARG A 154 -7.50 3.08 -13.31
N ALA A 155 -7.32 3.69 -12.13
CA ALA A 155 -7.70 5.08 -11.92
C ALA A 155 -6.91 6.02 -12.84
N ILE A 156 -5.60 5.80 -12.98
CA ILE A 156 -4.75 6.57 -13.89
C ILE A 156 -5.21 6.39 -15.34
N MET A 157 -5.41 5.16 -15.81
CA MET A 157 -5.83 4.84 -17.19
C MET A 157 -7.24 5.36 -17.53
N THR A 158 -8.18 5.24 -16.58
CA THR A 158 -9.57 5.71 -16.76
C THR A 158 -9.60 7.23 -16.91
N ILE A 159 -8.73 7.96 -16.20
CA ILE A 159 -8.71 9.42 -16.21
C ILE A 159 -7.81 9.96 -17.34
N SER A 160 -6.81 9.21 -17.80
CA SER A 160 -5.97 9.58 -18.96
C SER A 160 -6.63 9.31 -20.31
N GLY A 161 -7.80 8.66 -20.35
CA GLY A 161 -8.51 8.32 -21.59
C GLY A 161 -7.93 7.13 -22.36
N ASP A 162 -6.88 6.50 -21.83
CA ASP A 162 -6.27 5.30 -22.42
C ASP A 162 -7.00 4.04 -21.92
N THR A 163 -8.17 3.79 -22.49
CA THR A 163 -8.85 2.49 -22.40
C THR A 163 -8.33 1.58 -23.50
N THR A 164 -7.20 0.91 -23.27
CA THR A 164 -6.88 -0.33 -23.97
C THR A 164 -6.90 -1.47 -22.96
N ALA A 165 -7.92 -2.33 -23.12
CA ALA A 165 -8.17 -3.54 -22.35
C ALA A 165 -7.33 -4.72 -22.88
#